data_AF-A0A537NKB8-F1
#
_entry.id   AF-A0A537NKB8-F1
#
_cell.length_a   1.000
_cell.length_b   1.000
_cell.length_c   1.000
_cell.angle_alpha   90.00
_cell.angle_beta   90.00
_cell.angle_gamma   90.00
#
_symmetry.space_group_name_H-M   'P 1'
#
loop_
_entity.id
_entity.type
_entity.pdbx_description
1 polymer ?
#
loop_
_entity_poly.entity_id
_entity_poly.type
_entity_poly.pdbx_seq_one_letter_code
_entity_poly.pdbx_strand_id
1 'polypeptide(L)'
;MSTPFAVRKIGHAVIFVSDIERSKRFYTEVLGFQISDVYPGSMMPGGMVFLRCNGDHHCLALVGDKGEANGKSLHHLAFELATLDEVFRARDHLKAHGTRITFEGRRRAGCQVAVEFLDPDGHHLELYWAVDQIGSDGRSRPAEEWRQTASLEEAVRTAPPGQDTTVHDAGLRARLEAATDRL
;
A
#
# COMPACT_ATOMS: atom_id res chain seq x y z
N MET A 1 19.04 8.93 18.31
CA MET A 1 19.20 8.98 16.84
C MET A 1 17.92 9.54 16.26
N SER A 2 17.99 10.43 15.26
CA SER A 2 16.78 10.97 14.62
C SER A 2 16.24 9.95 13.61
N THR A 3 14.91 9.82 13.53
CA THR A 3 14.24 9.05 12.47
C THR A 3 14.52 9.68 11.10
N PRO A 4 14.90 8.92 10.05
CA PRO A 4 15.30 9.47 8.76
C PRO A 4 14.14 9.67 7.77
N PHE A 5 12.90 9.68 8.26
CA PHE A 5 11.65 9.88 7.52
C PHE A 5 10.59 10.49 8.45
N ALA A 6 9.51 11.03 7.89
CA ALA A 6 8.43 11.63 8.68
C ALA A 6 7.07 11.08 8.25
N VAL A 7 6.35 10.47 9.21
CA VAL A 7 4.95 10.09 9.02
C VAL A 7 4.09 11.36 8.92
N ARG A 8 3.32 11.47 7.83
CA ARG A 8 2.51 12.67 7.53
C ARG A 8 1.08 12.56 8.00
N LYS A 9 0.43 11.44 7.66
CA LYS A 9 -0.97 11.14 8.00
C LYS A 9 -1.17 9.63 8.08
N ILE A 10 -2.27 9.23 8.71
CA ILE A 10 -2.86 7.91 8.46
C ILE A 10 -3.40 7.94 7.03
N GLY A 11 -2.99 6.98 6.21
CA GLY A 11 -3.41 6.84 4.82
C GLY A 11 -4.67 5.99 4.71
N HIS A 12 -4.52 4.70 5.03
CA HIS A 12 -5.63 3.75 4.99
C HIS A 12 -5.59 2.75 6.14
N ALA A 13 -6.77 2.19 6.42
CA ALA A 13 -6.92 1.03 7.27
C ALA A 13 -7.43 -0.15 6.44
N VAL A 14 -7.01 -1.36 6.79
CA VAL A 14 -7.56 -2.59 6.21
C VAL A 14 -8.11 -3.45 7.32
N ILE A 15 -9.34 -3.92 7.15
CA ILE A 15 -10.04 -4.72 8.16
C ILE A 15 -10.57 -6.02 7.57
N PHE A 16 -10.58 -7.05 8.40
CA PHE A 16 -11.27 -8.29 8.09
C PHE A 16 -12.76 -8.15 8.33
N VAL A 17 -13.56 -8.74 7.45
CA VAL A 17 -15.03 -8.79 7.56
C VAL A 17 -15.55 -10.19 7.29
N SER A 18 -16.52 -10.64 8.06
CA SER A 18 -17.09 -12.00 7.92
C SER A 18 -17.96 -12.20 6.67
N ASP A 19 -18.49 -11.11 6.12
CA ASP A 19 -19.29 -11.10 4.89
C ASP A 19 -18.94 -9.83 4.11
N ILE A 20 -18.16 -10.00 3.04
CA ILE A 20 -17.63 -8.88 2.25
C ILE A 20 -18.73 -8.16 1.47
N GLU A 21 -19.75 -8.87 0.97
CA GLU A 21 -20.83 -8.24 0.21
C GLU A 21 -21.78 -7.47 1.12
N ARG A 22 -22.11 -8.02 2.31
CA ARG A 22 -22.86 -7.26 3.32
C ARG A 22 -22.11 -6.01 3.77
N SER A 23 -20.81 -6.13 4.01
CA SER A 23 -19.99 -5.01 4.48
C SER A 23 -19.84 -3.96 3.39
N LYS A 24 -19.57 -4.37 2.14
CA LYS A 24 -19.55 -3.48 0.96
C LYS A 24 -20.82 -2.65 0.88
N ARG A 25 -22.01 -3.27 0.92
CA ARG A 25 -23.29 -2.55 0.92
C ARG A 25 -23.40 -1.56 2.07
N PHE A 26 -23.04 -1.95 3.29
CA PHE A 26 -23.06 -1.04 4.44
C PHE A 26 -22.17 0.19 4.22
N TYR A 27 -20.91 0.00 3.83
CA TYR A 27 -19.98 1.11 3.62
C TYR A 27 -20.39 2.01 2.44
N THR A 28 -20.96 1.47 1.37
CA THR A 28 -21.35 2.28 0.21
C THR A 28 -22.73 2.93 0.35
N GLU A 29 -23.73 2.19 0.84
CA GLU A 29 -25.14 2.65 0.85
C GLU A 29 -25.50 3.38 2.15
N VAL A 30 -24.86 3.05 3.27
CA VAL A 30 -25.16 3.67 4.58
C VAL A 30 -24.13 4.76 4.91
N LEU A 31 -22.84 4.48 4.70
CA LEU A 31 -21.77 5.42 5.05
C LEU A 31 -21.30 6.30 3.87
N GLY A 32 -21.72 6.01 2.64
CA GLY A 32 -21.46 6.84 1.47
C GLY A 32 -20.04 6.73 0.90
N PHE A 33 -19.28 5.67 1.24
CA PHE A 33 -17.99 5.41 0.59
C PHE A 33 -18.19 5.04 -0.88
N GLN A 34 -17.17 5.32 -1.69
CA GLN A 34 -17.14 4.92 -3.09
C GLN A 34 -16.14 3.78 -3.27
N ILE A 35 -16.46 2.84 -4.16
CA ILE A 35 -15.55 1.74 -4.51
C ILE A 35 -14.57 2.25 -5.55
N SER A 36 -13.30 1.95 -5.32
CA SER A 36 -12.21 2.24 -6.24
C SER A 36 -11.80 1.00 -7.03
N ASP A 37 -11.61 -0.13 -6.34
CA ASP A 37 -11.25 -1.42 -6.94
C ASP A 37 -11.84 -2.60 -6.14
N VAL A 38 -11.91 -3.77 -6.79
CA VAL A 38 -12.33 -5.04 -6.17
C VAL A 38 -11.41 -6.17 -6.62
N TYR A 39 -10.93 -6.97 -5.68
CA TYR A 39 -10.29 -8.25 -5.97
C TYR A 39 -11.27 -9.39 -5.82
N PRO A 40 -11.45 -10.22 -6.86
CA PRO A 40 -12.19 -11.46 -6.73
C PRO A 40 -11.44 -12.45 -5.85
N GLY A 41 -12.16 -13.47 -5.39
CA GLY A 41 -11.61 -14.58 -4.59
C GLY A 41 -10.42 -15.30 -5.23
N SER A 42 -10.28 -15.24 -6.56
CA SER A 42 -9.17 -15.81 -7.32
C SER A 42 -7.88 -15.00 -7.23
N MET A 43 -7.95 -13.71 -6.88
CA MET A 43 -6.78 -12.85 -6.65
C MET A 43 -6.43 -12.78 -5.16
N MET A 44 -7.44 -12.75 -4.31
CA MET A 44 -7.28 -12.73 -2.85
C MET A 44 -8.32 -13.66 -2.25
N PRO A 45 -7.93 -14.73 -1.52
CA PRO A 45 -8.89 -15.57 -0.83
C PRO A 45 -9.82 -14.75 0.06
N GLY A 46 -11.13 -14.87 -0.15
CA GLY A 46 -12.15 -14.10 0.56
C GLY A 46 -12.54 -12.78 -0.12
N GLY A 47 -11.79 -12.38 -1.16
CA GLY A 47 -11.98 -11.15 -1.89
C GLY A 47 -11.46 -9.92 -1.12
N MET A 48 -11.34 -8.81 -1.84
CA MET A 48 -10.96 -7.52 -1.24
C MET A 48 -11.74 -6.39 -1.92
N VAL A 49 -12.17 -5.39 -1.15
CA VAL A 49 -12.86 -4.20 -1.68
C VAL A 49 -12.12 -2.96 -1.18
N PHE A 50 -11.71 -2.10 -2.11
CA PHE A 50 -11.02 -0.84 -1.82
C PHE A 50 -12.03 0.31 -1.86
N LEU A 51 -12.11 1.06 -0.76
CA LEU A 51 -13.09 2.12 -0.52
C LEU A 51 -12.41 3.47 -0.29
N ARG A 52 -12.95 4.52 -0.90
CA ARG A 52 -12.50 5.91 -0.72
C ARG A 52 -13.61 6.80 -0.19
N CYS A 53 -13.21 7.87 0.47
CA CYS A 53 -14.06 9.00 0.84
C CYS A 53 -13.52 10.36 0.37
N ASN A 54 -12.39 10.36 -0.35
CA ASN A 54 -11.71 11.54 -0.88
C ASN A 54 -10.98 11.17 -2.19
N GLY A 55 -9.99 11.97 -2.59
CA GLY A 55 -9.21 11.74 -3.80
C GLY A 55 -8.21 10.58 -3.72
N ASP A 56 -7.82 10.13 -2.52
CA ASP A 56 -6.94 8.96 -2.38
C ASP A 56 -7.66 7.70 -2.93
N HIS A 57 -6.91 6.82 -3.61
CA HIS A 57 -7.47 5.58 -4.16
C HIS A 57 -8.29 4.81 -3.13
N HIS A 58 -7.82 4.78 -1.88
CA HIS A 58 -8.58 4.21 -0.78
C HIS A 58 -8.12 4.81 0.54
N CYS A 59 -9.04 4.88 1.49
CA CYS A 59 -8.76 5.14 2.90
C CYS A 59 -9.22 3.97 3.79
N LEU A 60 -10.01 3.04 3.23
CA LEU A 60 -10.43 1.81 3.87
C LEU A 60 -10.39 0.67 2.85
N ALA A 61 -9.93 -0.51 3.25
CA ALA A 61 -10.16 -1.72 2.49
C ALA A 61 -10.74 -2.84 3.36
N LEU A 62 -11.58 -3.67 2.74
CA LEU A 62 -12.24 -4.80 3.39
C LEU A 62 -11.66 -6.09 2.82
N VAL A 63 -11.25 -7.01 3.68
CA VAL A 63 -10.82 -8.36 3.29
C VAL A 63 -11.82 -9.36 3.85
N GLY A 64 -12.35 -10.24 3.01
CA GLY A 64 -13.26 -11.29 3.47
C GLY A 64 -12.51 -12.32 4.33
N ASP A 65 -12.89 -12.44 5.59
CA ASP A 65 -12.31 -13.43 6.49
C ASP A 65 -12.87 -14.83 6.20
N LYS A 66 -11.98 -15.81 6.09
CA LYS A 66 -12.32 -17.23 5.96
C LYS A 66 -12.25 -18.01 7.28
N GLY A 67 -12.20 -17.32 8.41
CA GLY A 67 -12.24 -17.89 9.75
C GLY A 67 -10.90 -17.86 10.48
N GLU A 68 -9.90 -17.15 9.96
CA GLU A 68 -8.59 -16.97 10.60
C GLU A 68 -8.58 -15.78 11.57
N ALA A 69 -9.44 -14.79 11.31
CA ALA A 69 -9.52 -13.53 12.05
C ALA A 69 -10.82 -13.38 12.89
N ASN A 70 -11.71 -14.40 12.89
CA ASN A 70 -13.07 -14.33 13.44
C ASN A 70 -13.87 -13.08 12.99
N GLY A 71 -13.54 -12.53 11.83
CA GLY A 71 -14.23 -11.44 11.13
C GLY A 71 -14.19 -10.08 11.83
N LYS A 72 -13.28 -9.88 12.79
CA LYS A 72 -13.27 -8.68 13.67
C LYS A 72 -11.87 -8.19 14.05
N SER A 73 -10.89 -8.33 13.17
CA SER A 73 -9.54 -7.83 13.42
C SER A 73 -9.10 -6.82 12.38
N LEU A 74 -8.30 -5.87 12.84
CA LEU A 74 -7.49 -5.00 12.00
C LEU A 74 -6.50 -5.89 11.22
N HIS A 75 -6.50 -5.76 9.90
CA HIS A 75 -5.47 -6.40 9.06
C HIS A 75 -4.19 -5.58 9.11
N HIS A 76 -4.23 -4.28 8.78
CA HIS A 76 -3.10 -3.37 8.94
C HIS A 76 -3.53 -1.90 8.95
N LEU A 77 -2.66 -1.04 9.46
CA LEU A 77 -2.72 0.42 9.31
C LEU A 77 -1.57 0.90 8.43
N ALA A 78 -1.85 1.87 7.58
CA ALA A 78 -0.87 2.46 6.68
C ALA A 78 -0.68 3.95 6.94
N PHE A 79 0.57 4.40 6.84
CA PHE A 79 0.96 5.79 7.04
C PHE A 79 1.72 6.31 5.83
N GLU A 80 1.35 7.52 5.41
CA GLU A 80 1.95 8.17 4.25
C GLU A 80 3.25 8.88 4.62
N LEU A 81 4.28 8.70 3.79
CA LEU A 81 5.54 9.43 3.82
C LEU A 81 5.57 10.54 2.75
N ALA A 82 6.56 11.43 2.81
CA ALA A 82 6.59 12.59 1.92
C ALA A 82 7.17 12.33 0.52
N THR A 83 8.02 11.31 0.39
CA THR A 83 8.75 11.01 -0.85
C THR A 83 9.09 9.53 -0.93
N LEU A 84 9.42 9.07 -2.14
CA LEU A 84 9.96 7.73 -2.36
C LEU A 84 11.28 7.51 -1.62
N ASP A 85 12.15 8.52 -1.54
CA ASP A 85 13.40 8.46 -0.77
C ASP A 85 13.16 8.07 0.70
N GLU A 86 12.10 8.61 1.31
CA GLU A 86 11.73 8.29 2.67
C GLU A 86 11.28 6.84 2.84
N VAL A 87 10.63 6.22 1.84
CA VAL A 87 10.29 4.79 1.86
C VAL A 87 11.57 3.93 1.89
N PHE A 88 12.58 4.29 1.08
CA PHE A 88 13.87 3.62 1.11
C PHE A 88 14.60 3.82 2.46
N ARG A 89 14.58 5.02 3.01
CA ARG A 89 15.16 5.31 4.34
C ARG A 89 14.41 4.57 5.44
N ALA A 90 13.09 4.46 5.35
CA ALA A 90 12.26 3.71 6.27
C ALA A 90 12.62 2.22 6.25
N ARG A 91 12.73 1.62 5.06
CA ARG A 91 13.22 0.25 4.91
C ARG A 91 14.57 0.04 5.60
N ASP A 92 15.56 0.87 5.25
CA ASP A 92 16.93 0.69 5.72
C ASP A 92 17.00 0.91 7.25
N HIS A 93 16.19 1.83 7.79
CA HIS A 93 16.03 2.06 9.23
C HIS A 93 15.38 0.87 9.95
N LEU A 94 14.28 0.32 9.42
CA LEU A 94 13.60 -0.87 9.97
C LEU A 94 14.55 -2.07 10.00
N LYS A 95 15.30 -2.31 8.92
CA LYS A 95 16.32 -3.37 8.86
C LYS A 95 17.41 -3.17 9.92
N ALA A 96 17.90 -1.94 10.10
CA ALA A 96 18.91 -1.63 11.11
C ALA A 96 18.44 -1.86 12.56
N HIS A 97 17.13 -1.84 12.81
CA HIS A 97 16.53 -2.09 14.12
C HIS A 97 16.00 -3.52 14.29
N GLY A 98 16.29 -4.42 13.33
CA GLY A 98 15.84 -5.81 13.38
C GLY A 98 14.33 -5.98 13.23
N THR A 99 13.62 -4.97 12.71
CA THR A 99 12.17 -5.06 12.51
C THR A 99 11.85 -6.05 11.37
N ARG A 100 10.86 -6.92 11.60
CA ARG A 100 10.44 -7.91 10.61
C ARG A 100 9.65 -7.24 9.49
N ILE A 101 10.29 -7.08 8.33
CA ILE A 101 9.63 -6.69 7.09
C ILE A 101 8.93 -7.90 6.47
N THR A 102 7.64 -7.73 6.15
CA THR A 102 6.79 -8.77 5.53
C THR A 102 6.59 -8.51 4.04
N PHE A 103 6.73 -7.27 3.58
CA PHE A 103 6.69 -6.88 2.17
C PHE A 103 7.50 -5.61 1.92
N GLU A 104 8.15 -5.52 0.76
CA GLU A 104 8.72 -4.29 0.24
C GLU A 104 8.54 -4.26 -1.29
N GLY A 105 8.04 -3.15 -1.84
CA GLY A 105 7.79 -3.02 -3.27
C GLY A 105 6.52 -2.23 -3.59
N ARG A 106 5.88 -2.56 -4.70
CA ARG A 106 4.65 -1.90 -5.15
C ARG A 106 3.43 -2.82 -5.07
N ARG A 107 2.33 -2.33 -4.51
CA ARG A 107 1.03 -3.02 -4.53
C ARG A 107 0.31 -2.84 -5.87
N ARG A 108 -0.76 -3.62 -6.11
CA ARG A 108 -1.55 -3.56 -7.35
C ARG A 108 -2.51 -2.37 -7.31
N ALA A 109 -3.65 -2.51 -6.64
CA ALA A 109 -4.68 -1.49 -6.53
C ALA A 109 -4.14 -0.33 -5.69
N GLY A 110 -4.33 0.90 -6.16
CA GLY A 110 -3.70 2.09 -5.59
C GLY A 110 -2.21 2.26 -5.92
N CYS A 111 -1.53 1.24 -6.44
CA CYS A 111 -0.13 1.28 -6.90
C CYS A 111 0.89 1.88 -5.92
N GLN A 112 0.59 2.03 -4.63
CA GLN A 112 1.52 2.65 -3.69
C GLN A 112 2.80 1.83 -3.56
N VAL A 113 3.92 2.54 -3.39
CA VAL A 113 5.23 1.95 -3.10
C VAL A 113 5.43 1.95 -1.60
N ALA A 114 5.68 0.78 -1.01
CA ALA A 114 5.54 0.58 0.40
C ALA A 114 6.55 -0.41 1.00
N VAL A 115 6.71 -0.28 2.32
CA VAL A 115 7.32 -1.29 3.20
C VAL A 115 6.28 -1.67 4.25
N GLU A 116 5.99 -2.95 4.37
CA GLU A 116 5.12 -3.51 5.40
C GLU A 116 5.93 -4.32 6.40
N PHE A 117 5.55 -4.23 7.67
CA PHE A 117 6.33 -4.79 8.77
C PHE A 117 5.45 -5.06 9.99
N LEU A 118 6.02 -5.77 10.96
CA LEU A 118 5.41 -5.98 12.27
C LEU A 118 6.01 -5.05 13.30
N ASP A 119 5.16 -4.45 14.13
CA ASP A 119 5.58 -3.78 15.35
C ASP A 119 5.94 -4.79 16.47
N PRO A 120 6.39 -4.35 17.66
CA PRO A 120 6.77 -5.25 18.75
C PRO A 120 5.66 -6.19 19.24
N ASP A 121 4.39 -5.83 19.06
CA ASP A 121 3.22 -6.62 19.47
C ASP A 121 2.64 -7.45 18.31
N GLY A 122 3.24 -7.39 17.13
CA GLY A 122 2.83 -8.14 15.95
C GLY A 122 1.73 -7.47 15.12
N HIS A 123 1.42 -6.20 15.38
CA HIS A 123 0.54 -5.44 14.51
C HIS A 123 1.20 -5.20 13.16
N HIS A 124 0.47 -5.45 12.07
CA HIS A 124 0.95 -5.18 10.73
C HIS A 124 0.78 -3.70 10.42
N LEU A 125 1.87 -3.06 10.00
CA LEU A 125 1.92 -1.66 9.65
C LEU A 125 2.53 -1.49 8.25
N GLU A 126 2.13 -0.42 7.56
CA GLU A 126 2.63 -0.04 6.24
C GLU A 126 3.17 1.40 6.30
N LEU A 127 4.35 1.64 5.74
CA LEU A 127 4.86 2.96 5.39
C LEU A 127 4.93 3.07 3.87
N TYR A 128 4.21 4.03 3.29
CA TYR A 128 4.05 4.10 1.83
C TYR A 128 4.20 5.51 1.26
N TRP A 129 4.39 5.55 -0.07
CA TRP A 129 4.37 6.75 -0.89
C TRP A 129 3.52 6.56 -2.14
N ALA A 130 2.92 7.66 -2.61
CA ALA A 130 2.24 7.79 -3.91
C ALA A 130 1.16 6.73 -4.16
N VAL A 131 0.16 6.68 -3.28
CA VAL A 131 -1.11 6.02 -3.62
C VAL A 131 -1.78 6.81 -4.75
N ASP A 132 -2.29 6.09 -5.75
CA ASP A 132 -2.98 6.69 -6.90
C ASP A 132 -4.10 7.63 -6.41
N GLN A 133 -4.31 8.71 -7.15
CA GLN A 133 -5.39 9.67 -6.90
C GLN A 133 -6.51 9.41 -7.90
N ILE A 134 -7.75 9.38 -7.43
CA ILE A 134 -8.95 9.28 -8.26
C ILE A 134 -9.49 10.68 -8.51
N GLY A 135 -9.43 11.08 -9.78
CA GLY A 135 -9.90 12.38 -10.25
C GLY A 135 -11.42 12.50 -10.30
N SER A 136 -11.90 13.62 -10.82
CA SER A 136 -13.33 13.92 -10.95
C SER A 136 -14.08 12.99 -11.90
N ASP A 137 -13.37 12.26 -12.76
CA ASP A 137 -13.96 11.22 -13.62
C ASP A 137 -14.28 9.92 -12.86
N GLY A 138 -13.82 9.80 -11.61
CA GLY A 138 -14.09 8.68 -10.72
C GLY A 138 -13.39 7.38 -11.11
N ARG A 139 -12.40 7.44 -12.02
CA ARG A 139 -11.74 6.24 -12.55
C ARG A 139 -10.49 5.91 -11.77
N SER A 140 -10.37 4.64 -11.36
CA SER A 140 -9.10 4.06 -10.90
C SER A 140 -8.23 3.68 -12.09
N ARG A 141 -6.94 3.45 -11.83
CA ARG A 141 -6.00 2.90 -12.80
C ARG A 141 -6.49 1.54 -13.30
N PRO A 142 -6.54 1.28 -14.62
CA PRO A 142 -6.91 -0.02 -15.17
C PRO A 142 -6.01 -1.16 -14.66
N ALA A 143 -6.59 -2.35 -14.46
CA ALA A 143 -5.86 -3.49 -13.90
C ALA A 143 -4.67 -3.95 -14.75
N GLU A 144 -4.73 -3.72 -16.07
CA GLU A 144 -3.68 -4.06 -17.04
C GLU A 144 -2.42 -3.19 -16.86
N GLU A 145 -2.59 -2.00 -16.27
CA GLU A 145 -1.50 -1.08 -15.95
C GLU A 145 -0.88 -1.34 -14.59
N TRP A 146 -1.46 -2.20 -13.75
CA TRP A 146 -0.83 -2.55 -12.48
C TRP A 146 0.55 -3.18 -12.72
N ARG A 147 1.53 -2.74 -11.94
CA ARG A 147 2.92 -3.22 -11.96
C ARG A 147 3.35 -3.60 -10.55
N GLN A 148 2.78 -4.69 -10.04
CA GLN A 148 3.17 -5.23 -8.74
C GLN A 148 4.63 -5.64 -8.77
N THR A 149 5.37 -5.30 -7.72
CA THR A 149 6.77 -5.71 -7.55
C THR A 149 6.99 -6.27 -6.16
N ALA A 150 8.07 -7.03 -6.00
CA ALA A 150 8.48 -7.59 -4.70
C ALA A 150 9.79 -6.95 -4.18
N SER A 151 10.16 -5.78 -4.74
CA SER A 151 11.23 -4.93 -4.21
C SER A 151 10.98 -3.46 -4.54
N LEU A 152 11.54 -2.56 -3.70
CA LEU A 152 11.50 -1.12 -3.96
C LEU A 152 12.30 -0.77 -5.23
N GLU A 153 13.44 -1.42 -5.42
CA GLU A 153 14.32 -1.26 -6.59
C GLU A 153 13.57 -1.55 -7.89
N GLU A 154 12.85 -2.67 -7.95
CA GLU A 154 12.03 -3.00 -9.12
C GLU A 154 10.85 -2.02 -9.27
N ALA A 155 10.24 -1.57 -8.17
CA ALA A 155 9.18 -0.56 -8.23
C ALA A 155 9.65 0.69 -8.99
N VAL A 156 10.85 1.22 -8.67
CA VAL A 156 11.40 2.37 -9.39
C VAL A 156 11.54 2.10 -10.89
N ARG A 157 12.04 0.91 -11.27
CA ARG A 157 12.33 0.54 -12.66
C ARG A 157 11.09 0.28 -13.50
N THR A 158 10.03 -0.26 -12.91
CA THR A 158 8.83 -0.69 -13.64
C THR A 158 7.61 0.14 -13.25
N ALA A 159 7.79 1.46 -13.19
CA ALA A 159 6.72 2.39 -12.86
C ALA A 159 5.52 2.22 -13.80
N PRO A 160 4.28 2.12 -13.27
CA PRO A 160 3.09 2.18 -14.10
C PRO A 160 2.96 3.60 -14.70
N PRO A 161 2.23 3.77 -15.82
CA PRO A 161 2.11 5.06 -16.50
C PRO A 161 1.67 6.19 -15.55
N GLY A 162 2.39 7.31 -15.57
CA GLY A 162 2.05 8.51 -14.80
C GLY A 162 2.33 8.43 -13.29
N GLN A 163 2.88 7.34 -12.75
CA GLN A 163 3.31 7.32 -11.36
C GLN A 163 4.67 8.02 -11.19
N ASP A 164 4.76 8.90 -10.19
CA ASP A 164 6.01 9.52 -9.78
C ASP A 164 6.89 8.53 -8.98
N THR A 165 8.00 8.11 -9.60
CA THR A 165 9.06 7.32 -8.96
C THR A 165 10.38 8.10 -8.87
N THR A 166 10.31 9.43 -8.85
CA THR A 166 11.49 10.29 -8.72
C THR A 166 12.19 10.02 -7.39
N VAL A 167 13.48 9.74 -7.48
CA VAL A 167 14.39 9.63 -6.34
C VAL A 167 15.25 10.89 -6.29
N HIS A 168 15.20 11.64 -5.20
CA HIS A 168 15.88 12.95 -5.10
C HIS A 168 17.30 12.81 -4.53
N ASP A 169 17.50 11.86 -3.62
CA ASP A 169 18.77 11.56 -2.99
C ASP A 169 19.78 11.01 -4.01
N ALA A 170 20.89 11.74 -4.20
CA ALA A 170 21.91 11.38 -5.18
C ALA A 170 22.61 10.05 -4.85
N GLY A 171 22.82 9.75 -3.57
CA GLY A 171 23.43 8.49 -3.15
C GLY A 171 22.51 7.30 -3.41
N LEU A 172 21.21 7.48 -3.14
CA LEU A 172 20.20 6.47 -3.44
C LEU A 172 20.07 6.22 -4.95
N ARG A 173 20.04 7.27 -5.78
CA ARG A 173 20.03 7.12 -7.24
C ARG A 173 21.23 6.32 -7.74
N ALA A 174 22.44 6.69 -7.31
CA ALA A 174 23.66 5.97 -7.69
C ALA A 174 23.62 4.49 -7.27
N ARG A 175 23.05 4.18 -6.10
CA ARG A 175 22.84 2.79 -5.64
C ARG A 175 21.88 2.03 -6.56
N LEU A 176 20.79 2.65 -7.01
CA LEU A 176 19.80 2.03 -7.89
C LEU A 176 20.36 1.77 -9.30
N GLU A 177 21.14 2.71 -9.83
CA GLU A 177 21.84 2.57 -11.11
C GLU A 177 22.84 1.40 -11.06
N ALA A 178 23.71 1.36 -10.04
CA ALA A 178 24.72 0.29 -9.89
C ALA A 178 24.15 -1.11 -9.61
N ALA A 179 22.88 -1.21 -9.19
CA ALA A 179 22.16 -2.46 -9.02
C ALA A 179 21.58 -3.01 -10.35
N THR A 180 21.52 -2.17 -11.39
CA THR A 180 20.97 -2.54 -12.70
C THR A 180 22.03 -3.20 -13.59
N ASP A 181 23.32 -2.88 -13.40
CA ASP A 181 24.44 -3.42 -14.19
C ASP A 181 24.93 -4.82 -13.77
N ARG A 182 24.23 -5.50 -12.84
CA ARG A 182 24.68 -6.81 -12.27
C ARG A 182 23.82 -8.01 -12.69
N LEU A 183 23.02 -7.87 -13.75
CA LEU A 183 22.22 -8.93 -14.37
C LEU A 183 22.51 -8.98 -15.86
#